data_AF-A0A0D0D072-F1
#
_entry.id   AF-A0A0D0D072-F1
#
_cell.length_a   1.000
_cell.length_b   1.000
_cell.length_c   1.000
_cell.angle_alpha   90.00
_cell.angle_beta   90.00
_cell.angle_gamma   90.00
#
_symmetry.space_group_name_H-M   'P 1'
#
loop_
_entity.id
_entity.type
_entity.pdbx_description
1 polymer ?
#
loop_
_entity_poly.entity_id
_entity_poly.type
_entity_poly.pdbx_seq_one_letter_code
_entity_poly.pdbx_strand_id
1 'polypeptide(L)'
;MLPTLKLAAFVGLVHTAFTAPPETSTAPAASGVPTVTISTSVPSPTAPLTATLPSQAALPPVQPWCIGQIFCAGSLLQTVNLAQVYSDAKTIVDKPTSKSSQQVLADFAAFNLSTVTEGDIVNFMENDFLGEGLELEGAALPEFNSNPSFLNNVTDPLLKAFAQTVHGYWTQLARTT
;
A
#
# COMPACT_ATOMS: atom_id res chain seq x y z
N MET A 1 4.44 -53.69 72.02
CA MET A 1 4.30 -53.86 70.56
C MET A 1 3.17 -52.95 70.09
N LEU A 2 3.51 -52.09 69.14
CA LEU A 2 2.75 -51.14 68.29
C LEU A 2 1.52 -50.35 68.82
N PRO A 3 1.56 -49.00 68.73
CA PRO A 3 0.43 -48.12 68.97
C PRO A 3 -0.41 -47.84 67.71
N THR A 4 -1.65 -47.41 67.95
CA THR A 4 -2.72 -47.03 67.03
C THR A 4 -2.33 -45.87 66.11
N LEU A 5 -2.42 -46.05 64.79
CA LEU A 5 -2.18 -45.00 63.80
C LEU A 5 -3.51 -44.29 63.46
N LYS A 6 -3.67 -43.03 63.90
CA LYS A 6 -4.75 -42.15 63.44
C LYS A 6 -4.32 -41.52 62.11
N LEU A 7 -5.11 -41.75 61.05
CA LEU A 7 -4.91 -41.11 59.75
C LEU A 7 -5.49 -39.68 59.81
N ALA A 8 -4.63 -38.66 59.68
CA ALA A 8 -5.05 -37.29 59.48
C ALA A 8 -5.08 -36.99 57.98
N ALA A 9 -6.25 -36.58 57.45
CA ALA A 9 -6.38 -36.14 56.07
C ALA A 9 -5.98 -34.66 55.96
N PHE A 10 -4.86 -34.38 55.29
CA PHE A 10 -4.47 -33.03 54.88
C PHE A 10 -5.11 -32.73 53.53
N VAL A 11 -6.02 -31.75 53.49
CA VAL A 11 -6.54 -31.17 52.24
C VAL A 11 -5.52 -30.13 51.77
N GLY A 12 -4.74 -30.47 50.74
CA GLY A 12 -3.82 -29.55 50.10
C GLY A 12 -4.56 -28.63 49.14
N LEU A 13 -4.64 -27.34 49.47
CA LEU A 13 -5.18 -26.29 48.60
C LEU A 13 -4.08 -25.89 47.59
N VAL A 14 -4.17 -26.41 46.36
CA VAL A 14 -3.24 -26.04 45.28
C VAL A 14 -3.63 -24.65 44.76
N HIS A 15 -2.90 -23.61 45.16
CA HIS A 15 -2.96 -22.30 44.51
C HIS A 15 -2.18 -22.35 43.20
N THR A 16 -2.88 -22.49 42.08
CA THR A 16 -2.30 -22.24 40.75
C THR A 16 -2.12 -20.74 40.58
N ALA A 17 -0.90 -20.24 40.76
CA ALA A 17 -0.53 -18.89 40.36
C ALA A 17 -0.53 -18.82 38.83
N PHE A 18 -1.52 -18.13 38.25
CA PHE A 18 -1.47 -17.73 36.84
C PHE A 18 -0.42 -16.62 36.70
N THR A 19 0.76 -16.98 36.21
CA THR A 19 1.77 -16.01 35.77
C THR A 19 1.25 -15.30 34.53
N ALA A 20 1.05 -13.98 34.62
CA ALA A 20 0.74 -13.15 33.47
C ALA A 20 1.91 -13.21 32.45
N PRO A 21 1.63 -13.30 31.15
CA PRO A 21 2.68 -13.22 30.13
C PRO A 21 3.34 -11.83 30.18
N PRO A 22 4.64 -11.74 29.81
CA PRO A 22 5.37 -10.49 29.83
C PRO A 22 4.73 -9.48 28.88
N GLU A 23 4.47 -8.27 29.39
CA GLU A 23 4.07 -7.13 28.59
C GLU A 23 5.12 -6.92 27.49
N THR A 24 4.68 -7.05 26.23
CA THR A 24 5.52 -6.72 25.10
C THR A 24 5.70 -5.22 25.14
N SER A 25 6.90 -4.74 25.52
CA SER A 25 7.19 -3.32 25.52
C SER A 25 7.09 -2.80 24.10
N THR A 26 6.02 -2.08 23.80
CA THR A 26 5.89 -1.32 22.57
C THR A 26 7.04 -0.32 22.51
N ALA A 27 7.90 -0.46 21.50
CA ALA A 27 8.96 0.50 21.24
C ALA A 27 8.38 1.93 21.19
N PRO A 28 9.15 2.96 21.60
CA PRO A 28 8.67 4.33 21.55
C PRO A 28 8.25 4.66 20.11
N ALA A 29 7.06 5.26 19.97
CA ALA A 29 6.55 5.72 18.70
C ALA A 29 7.57 6.70 18.11
N ALA A 30 8.26 6.29 17.04
CA ALA A 30 9.16 7.16 16.33
C ALA A 30 8.32 8.28 15.69
N SER A 31 8.47 9.52 16.17
CA SER A 31 7.83 10.73 15.60
C SER A 31 8.46 11.19 14.28
N GLY A 32 9.47 10.46 13.79
CA GLY A 32 10.12 10.74 12.52
C GLY A 32 9.28 10.28 11.33
N VAL A 33 9.62 10.79 10.14
CA VAL A 33 9.02 10.34 8.88
C VAL A 33 9.26 8.82 8.74
N PRO A 34 8.20 8.03 8.51
CA PRO A 34 8.37 6.59 8.34
C PRO A 34 9.26 6.29 7.13
N THR A 35 10.31 5.49 7.32
CA THR A 35 11.11 4.95 6.21
C THR A 35 10.39 3.73 5.64
N VAL A 36 9.58 3.94 4.61
CA VAL A 36 8.92 2.85 3.87
C VAL A 36 9.78 2.49 2.67
N THR A 37 10.22 1.23 2.59
CA THR A 37 10.87 0.71 1.39
C THR A 37 9.80 0.46 0.33
N ILE A 38 9.81 1.26 -0.74
CA ILE A 38 8.88 1.13 -1.86
C ILE A 38 9.49 0.15 -2.86
N SER A 39 8.78 -0.94 -3.17
CA SER A 39 9.12 -1.84 -4.27
C SER A 39 8.27 -1.44 -5.46
N THR A 40 8.92 -1.15 -6.58
CA THR A 40 8.25 -0.70 -7.79
C THR A 40 8.24 -1.82 -8.82
N SER A 41 7.15 -1.91 -9.56
CA SER A 41 7.02 -2.82 -10.69
C SER A 41 7.81 -2.32 -11.90
N VAL A 42 8.37 -3.27 -12.64
CA VAL A 42 9.09 -3.05 -13.90
C VAL A 42 8.17 -3.47 -15.05
N PRO A 43 8.07 -2.68 -16.13
CA PRO A 43 7.24 -3.03 -17.27
C PRO A 43 7.74 -4.31 -17.94
N SER A 44 6.86 -5.29 -18.10
CA SER A 44 7.13 -6.59 -18.69
C SER A 44 5.90 -7.06 -19.48
N PRO A 45 5.82 -6.76 -20.80
CA PRO A 45 4.70 -7.17 -21.63
C PRO A 45 4.68 -8.68 -21.81
N THR A 46 3.47 -9.22 -21.99
CA THR A 46 3.29 -10.66 -22.26
C THR A 46 3.58 -11.01 -23.74
N ALA A 47 3.52 -10.02 -24.63
CA ALA A 47 3.84 -10.16 -26.04
C ALA A 47 5.30 -9.69 -26.35
N PRO A 48 5.88 -10.11 -27.49
CA PRO A 48 7.21 -9.65 -27.90
C PRO A 48 7.27 -8.13 -28.04
N LEU A 49 8.41 -7.52 -27.70
CA LEU A 49 8.60 -6.06 -27.79
C LEU A 49 8.37 -5.49 -29.19
N THR A 50 8.51 -6.30 -30.25
CA THR A 50 8.28 -5.90 -31.64
C THR A 50 6.83 -6.07 -32.10
N ALA A 51 5.96 -6.66 -31.29
CA ALA A 51 4.56 -6.86 -31.63
C ALA A 51 3.82 -5.52 -31.57
N THR A 52 2.99 -5.25 -32.59
CA THR A 52 2.09 -4.09 -32.59
C THR A 52 0.93 -4.32 -31.63
N LEU A 53 0.46 -3.25 -30.98
CA LEU A 53 -0.71 -3.32 -30.10
C LEU A 53 -1.99 -3.75 -30.85
N PRO A 54 -2.95 -4.39 -30.17
CA PRO A 54 -4.24 -4.73 -30.76
C PRO A 54 -5.03 -3.47 -31.15
N SER A 55 -5.98 -3.65 -32.08
CA SER A 55 -6.89 -2.57 -32.48
C SER A 55 -7.68 -2.03 -31.29
N GLN A 56 -7.68 -0.71 -31.13
CA GLN A 56 -8.34 -0.06 -30.00
C GLN A 56 -9.82 0.19 -30.28
N ALA A 57 -10.66 0.04 -29.25
CA ALA A 57 -12.08 0.43 -29.31
C ALA A 57 -12.22 1.96 -29.35
N ALA A 58 -13.41 2.44 -29.73
CA ALA A 58 -13.72 3.87 -29.66
C ALA A 58 -13.53 4.40 -28.23
N LEU A 59 -12.98 5.61 -28.12
CA LEU A 59 -12.79 6.26 -26.83
C LEU A 59 -14.13 6.46 -26.12
N PRO A 60 -14.17 6.25 -24.79
CA PRO A 60 -15.36 6.59 -24.02
C PRO A 60 -15.60 8.11 -24.04
N PRO A 61 -16.83 8.57 -23.75
CA PRO A 61 -17.12 9.99 -23.63
C PRO A 61 -16.19 10.67 -22.61
N VAL A 62 -15.86 11.93 -22.86
CA VAL A 62 -15.10 12.73 -21.88
C VAL A 62 -15.92 12.89 -20.61
N GLN A 63 -15.31 12.58 -19.48
CA GLN A 63 -15.94 12.69 -18.17
C GLN A 63 -15.72 14.12 -17.62
N PRO A 64 -16.78 14.92 -17.35
CA PRO A 64 -16.63 16.32 -16.96
C PRO A 64 -15.79 16.57 -15.69
N TRP A 65 -15.72 15.58 -14.79
CA TRP A 65 -14.95 15.66 -13.55
C TRP A 65 -13.49 15.21 -13.71
N CYS A 66 -13.12 14.60 -14.84
CA CYS A 66 -11.77 14.12 -15.10
C CYS A 66 -11.11 14.99 -16.17
N ILE A 67 -10.45 16.05 -15.72
CA ILE A 67 -9.89 17.08 -16.60
C ILE A 67 -8.46 16.77 -17.10
N GLY A 68 -7.83 15.72 -16.58
CA GLY A 68 -6.50 15.29 -17.01
C GLY A 68 -6.50 14.61 -18.38
N GLN A 69 -5.33 14.52 -19.01
CA GLN A 69 -5.16 13.83 -20.30
C GLN A 69 -4.32 12.53 -20.20
N ILE A 70 -3.67 12.29 -19.05
CA ILE A 70 -2.80 11.14 -18.81
C ILE A 70 -3.58 10.02 -18.11
N PHE A 71 -4.16 10.31 -16.94
CA PHE A 71 -4.84 9.31 -16.10
C PHE A 71 -6.36 9.29 -16.25
N CYS A 72 -6.93 10.18 -17.06
CA CYS A 72 -8.34 10.14 -17.42
C CYS A 72 -8.56 9.28 -18.65
N ALA A 73 -9.81 8.86 -18.86
CA ALA A 73 -10.18 8.10 -20.05
C ALA A 73 -9.83 8.89 -21.32
N GLY A 74 -8.96 8.30 -22.15
CA GLY A 74 -8.33 8.97 -23.28
C GLY A 74 -7.39 8.02 -24.02
N SER A 75 -6.85 8.48 -25.15
CA SER A 75 -5.98 7.67 -26.01
C SER A 75 -4.73 7.16 -25.30
N LEU A 76 -4.10 7.99 -24.48
CA LEU A 76 -2.90 7.63 -23.71
C LEU A 76 -3.21 6.47 -22.77
N LEU A 77 -4.17 6.65 -21.85
CA LEU A 77 -4.51 5.62 -20.88
C LEU A 77 -5.00 4.33 -21.55
N GLN A 78 -5.79 4.43 -22.63
CA GLN A 78 -6.24 3.25 -23.37
C GLN A 78 -5.07 2.49 -24.01
N THR A 79 -4.15 3.21 -24.65
CA THR A 79 -2.99 2.61 -25.34
C THR A 79 -2.08 1.88 -24.34
N VAL A 80 -1.73 2.53 -23.23
CA VAL A 80 -0.87 1.92 -22.21
C VAL A 80 -1.58 0.74 -21.53
N ASN A 81 -2.89 0.84 -21.26
CA ASN A 81 -3.64 -0.28 -20.70
C ASN A 81 -3.71 -1.47 -21.65
N LEU A 82 -3.87 -1.26 -22.96
CA LEU A 82 -3.93 -2.37 -23.92
C LEU A 82 -2.59 -3.09 -24.11
N ALA A 83 -1.47 -2.40 -23.89
CA ALA A 83 -0.14 -3.02 -23.88
C ALA A 83 0.06 -3.98 -22.70
N GLN A 84 -0.72 -3.84 -21.61
CA GLN A 84 -0.67 -4.74 -20.45
C GLN A 84 0.77 -4.96 -19.95
N VAL A 85 1.58 -3.90 -19.93
CA VAL A 85 3.00 -3.97 -19.52
C VAL A 85 3.18 -4.22 -18.02
N TYR A 86 2.10 -4.21 -17.23
CA TYR A 86 2.09 -4.61 -15.82
C TYR A 86 1.00 -5.64 -15.59
N SER A 87 1.21 -6.54 -14.64
CA SER A 87 0.24 -7.59 -14.28
C SER A 87 -1.02 -7.05 -13.63
N ASP A 88 -0.92 -5.93 -12.92
CA ASP A 88 -2.04 -5.17 -12.38
C ASP A 88 -2.29 -3.94 -13.25
N ALA A 89 -3.49 -3.84 -13.83
CA ALA A 89 -3.89 -2.70 -14.65
C ALA A 89 -3.94 -1.39 -13.84
N LYS A 90 -4.04 -1.47 -12.51
CA LYS A 90 -4.00 -0.30 -11.62
C LYS A 90 -2.59 0.28 -11.45
N THR A 91 -1.53 -0.48 -11.75
CA THR A 91 -0.15 -0.01 -11.61
C THR A 91 0.14 1.27 -12.37
N ILE A 92 -0.40 1.44 -13.60
CA ILE A 92 -0.13 2.61 -14.44
C ILE A 92 -0.67 3.90 -13.80
N VAL A 93 -1.85 3.84 -13.20
CA VAL A 93 -2.48 5.03 -12.59
C VAL A 93 -1.84 5.43 -11.27
N ASP A 94 -1.07 4.53 -10.66
CA ASP A 94 -0.34 4.77 -9.41
C ASP A 94 1.12 5.20 -9.66
N LYS A 95 1.58 5.25 -10.92
CA LYS A 95 2.91 5.76 -11.28
C LYS A 95 2.85 7.27 -11.55
N PRO A 96 3.54 8.11 -10.75
CA PRO A 96 3.64 9.53 -11.04
C PRO A 96 4.56 9.77 -12.25
N THR A 97 4.39 10.91 -12.93
CA THR A 97 5.22 11.25 -14.09
C THR A 97 6.62 11.69 -13.65
N SER A 98 7.67 11.24 -14.35
CA SER A 98 9.05 11.70 -14.13
C SER A 98 9.33 13.06 -14.79
N LYS A 99 8.47 13.47 -15.73
CA LYS A 99 8.53 14.74 -16.48
C LYS A 99 7.27 15.58 -16.24
N SER A 100 7.27 16.81 -16.78
CA SER A 100 6.06 17.64 -16.81
C SER A 100 4.94 16.95 -17.61
N SER A 101 3.68 17.19 -17.24
CA SER A 101 2.54 16.59 -17.93
C SER A 101 2.51 16.95 -19.42
N GLN A 102 2.92 18.16 -19.79
CA GLN A 102 3.04 18.59 -21.18
C GLN A 102 4.08 17.78 -21.96
N GLN A 103 5.20 17.44 -21.33
CA GLN A 103 6.25 16.65 -21.98
C GLN A 103 5.83 15.19 -22.15
N VAL A 104 5.23 14.57 -21.13
CA VAL A 104 4.68 13.21 -21.24
C VAL A 104 3.64 13.12 -22.36
N LEU A 105 2.77 14.12 -22.49
CA LEU A 105 1.78 14.20 -23.55
C LEU A 105 2.42 14.41 -24.93
N ALA A 106 3.48 15.21 -25.03
CA ALA A 106 4.21 15.42 -26.27
C ALA A 106 4.95 14.15 -26.73
N ASP A 107 5.59 13.45 -25.79
CA ASP A 107 6.31 12.21 -26.06
C ASP A 107 5.33 11.11 -26.52
N PHE A 108 4.14 11.01 -25.89
CA PHE A 108 3.08 10.12 -26.36
C PHE A 108 2.54 10.50 -27.75
N ALA A 109 2.36 11.80 -28.02
CA ALA A 109 1.82 12.29 -29.29
C ALA A 109 2.73 12.01 -30.49
N ALA A 110 4.00 11.67 -30.26
CA ALA A 110 4.93 11.25 -31.32
C ALA A 110 4.64 9.85 -31.87
N PHE A 111 3.84 9.03 -31.17
CA PHE A 111 3.52 7.68 -31.63
C PHE A 111 2.53 7.66 -32.80
N ASN A 112 2.82 6.80 -33.77
CA ASN A 112 1.81 6.35 -34.72
C ASN A 112 1.04 5.17 -34.09
N LEU A 113 -0.17 5.44 -33.59
CA LEU A 113 -0.99 4.43 -32.89
C LEU A 113 -1.39 3.23 -33.76
N SER A 114 -1.25 3.30 -35.08
CA SER A 114 -1.50 2.16 -35.97
C SER A 114 -0.33 1.17 -36.04
N THR A 115 0.86 1.59 -35.61
CA THR A 115 2.10 0.80 -35.71
C THR A 115 2.88 0.77 -34.39
N VAL A 116 2.33 1.33 -33.31
CA VAL A 116 2.96 1.34 -31.99
C VAL A 116 3.13 -0.08 -31.48
N THR A 117 4.30 -0.36 -30.92
CA THR A 117 4.68 -1.68 -30.43
C THR A 117 4.66 -1.78 -28.91
N GLU A 118 4.65 -2.99 -28.39
CA GLU A 118 4.82 -3.26 -26.95
C GLU A 118 6.10 -2.61 -26.41
N GLY A 119 7.21 -2.69 -27.16
CA GLY A 119 8.49 -2.09 -26.79
C GLY A 119 8.45 -0.56 -26.74
N ASP A 120 7.68 0.09 -27.61
CA ASP A 120 7.49 1.54 -27.55
C ASP A 120 6.81 1.96 -26.25
N ILE A 121 5.80 1.20 -25.80
CA ILE A 121 5.09 1.47 -24.55
C ILE A 121 5.97 1.18 -23.33
N VAL A 122 6.75 0.09 -23.35
CA VAL A 122 7.74 -0.19 -22.30
C VAL A 122 8.70 1.00 -22.16
N ASN A 123 9.30 1.44 -23.26
CA ASN A 123 10.23 2.58 -23.25
C ASN A 123 9.54 3.88 -22.79
N PHE A 124 8.30 4.12 -23.21
CA PHE A 124 7.53 5.28 -22.74
C PHE A 124 7.33 5.23 -21.22
N MET A 125 6.90 4.08 -20.68
CA MET A 125 6.70 3.92 -19.24
C MET A 125 8.00 4.08 -18.45
N GLU A 126 9.14 3.60 -18.94
CA GLU A 126 10.44 3.74 -18.27
C GLU A 126 10.98 5.19 -18.31
N ASN A 127 10.71 5.93 -19.39
CA ASN A 127 11.25 7.27 -19.57
C ASN A 127 10.38 8.38 -18.97
N ASP A 128 9.05 8.20 -18.95
CA ASP A 128 8.10 9.26 -18.63
C ASP A 128 7.41 9.11 -17.27
N PHE A 129 7.59 7.96 -16.61
CA PHE A 129 6.98 7.66 -15.32
C PHE A 129 8.03 7.20 -14.32
N LEU A 130 7.77 7.50 -13.04
CA LEU A 130 8.50 6.94 -11.92
C LEU A 130 7.81 5.63 -11.47
N GLY A 131 8.38 5.01 -10.44
CA GLY A 131 7.72 3.90 -9.76
C GLY A 131 6.49 4.33 -8.96
N GLU A 132 5.55 3.41 -8.81
CA GLU A 132 4.36 3.57 -7.98
C GLU A 132 4.73 3.69 -6.50
N GLY A 133 3.96 4.46 -5.74
CA GLY A 133 4.24 4.79 -4.34
C GLY A 133 5.17 6.00 -4.17
N LEU A 134 5.68 6.57 -5.26
CA LEU A 134 6.53 7.78 -5.25
C LEU A 134 5.72 9.07 -5.46
N GLU A 135 4.39 8.98 -5.54
CA GLU A 135 3.50 10.12 -5.75
C GLU A 135 3.28 10.96 -4.49
N LEU A 136 3.55 10.40 -3.32
CA LEU A 136 3.47 11.06 -2.02
C LEU A 136 4.65 10.68 -1.13
N GLU A 137 5.03 11.59 -0.23
CA GLU A 137 6.06 11.36 0.77
C GLU A 137 5.46 10.96 2.11
N GLY A 138 6.24 10.24 2.93
CA GLY A 138 5.84 9.91 4.31
C GLY A 138 5.64 11.18 5.15
N ALA A 139 4.51 11.30 5.84
CA ALA A 139 4.24 12.43 6.71
C ALA A 139 4.66 12.14 8.16
N ALA A 140 5.38 13.07 8.78
CA ALA A 140 5.58 13.07 10.23
C ALA A 140 4.28 13.50 10.93
N LEU A 141 3.94 12.82 12.03
CA LEU A 141 2.78 13.15 12.87
C LEU A 141 3.24 13.61 14.26
N PRO A 142 3.68 14.87 14.41
CA PRO A 142 4.27 15.35 15.67
C PRO A 142 3.30 15.31 16.84
N GLU A 143 2.01 15.53 16.59
CA GLU A 143 0.94 15.52 17.60
C GLU A 143 0.30 14.14 17.79
N PHE A 144 0.91 13.07 17.25
CA PHE A 144 0.36 11.73 17.39
C PHE A 144 0.46 11.23 18.83
N ASN A 145 -0.66 11.17 19.53
CA ASN A 145 -0.76 10.52 20.83
C ASN A 145 -0.92 9.01 20.64
N SER A 146 0.07 8.22 21.02
CA SER A 146 0.02 6.75 20.92
C SER A 146 -1.02 6.10 21.82
N ASN A 147 -1.51 6.76 22.87
CA ASN A 147 -2.55 6.27 23.77
C ASN A 147 -3.74 7.25 23.84
N PRO A 148 -4.58 7.32 22.80
CA PRO A 148 -5.68 8.26 22.75
C PRO A 148 -6.76 7.94 23.78
N SER A 149 -7.32 8.98 24.40
CA SER A 149 -8.24 8.85 25.55
C SER A 149 -9.52 8.07 25.26
N PHE A 150 -9.97 8.01 24.00
CA PHE A 150 -11.16 7.23 23.63
C PHE A 150 -11.00 5.73 23.90
N LEU A 151 -9.78 5.19 23.91
CA LEU A 151 -9.52 3.78 24.20
C LEU A 151 -9.88 3.38 25.63
N ASN A 152 -10.00 4.35 26.55
CA ASN A 152 -10.45 4.10 27.91
C ASN A 152 -11.93 3.71 27.97
N ASN A 153 -12.71 4.07 26.95
CA ASN A 153 -14.13 3.73 26.85
C ASN A 153 -14.37 2.39 26.14
N VAL A 154 -13.33 1.75 25.61
CA VAL A 154 -13.42 0.41 25.01
C VAL A 154 -13.21 -0.64 26.11
N THR A 155 -14.31 -1.27 26.53
CA THR A 155 -14.33 -2.19 27.67
C THR A 155 -13.85 -3.60 27.32
N ASP A 156 -14.11 -4.05 26.09
CA ASP A 156 -13.63 -5.34 25.61
C ASP A 156 -12.10 -5.27 25.39
N PRO A 157 -11.29 -6.11 26.07
CA PRO A 157 -9.84 -6.05 25.98
C PRO A 157 -9.30 -6.33 24.57
N LEU A 158 -9.95 -7.22 23.81
CA LEU A 158 -9.53 -7.58 22.46
C LEU A 158 -9.81 -6.43 21.49
N LEU A 159 -10.98 -5.82 21.57
CA LEU A 159 -11.33 -4.66 20.75
C LEU A 159 -10.45 -3.45 21.09
N LYS A 160 -10.11 -3.25 22.37
CA LYS A 160 -9.20 -2.19 22.79
C LYS A 160 -7.81 -2.38 22.20
N ALA A 161 -7.27 -3.59 22.27
CA ALA A 161 -5.97 -3.92 21.68
C ALA A 161 -5.97 -3.74 20.16
N PHE A 162 -7.01 -4.23 19.47
CA PHE A 162 -7.17 -4.03 18.02
C PHE A 162 -7.20 -2.54 17.64
N ALA A 163 -8.02 -1.74 18.31
CA ALA A 163 -8.12 -0.30 18.04
C ALA A 163 -6.79 0.42 18.30
N GLN A 164 -6.08 0.03 19.36
CA GLN A 164 -4.75 0.55 19.67
C GLN A 164 -3.72 0.20 18.59
N THR A 165 -3.73 -1.02 18.07
CA THR A 165 -2.85 -1.44 16.97
C THR A 165 -3.17 -0.68 15.68
N VAL A 166 -4.45 -0.59 15.30
CA VAL A 166 -4.87 0.15 14.09
C VAL A 166 -4.48 1.61 14.19
N HIS A 167 -4.68 2.25 15.34
CA HIS A 167 -4.25 3.62 15.59
C HIS A 167 -2.75 3.81 15.34
N GLY A 168 -1.93 2.83 15.74
CA GLY A 168 -0.49 2.82 15.52
C GLY A 168 -0.06 2.82 14.05
N TYR A 169 -0.89 2.34 13.12
CA TYR A 169 -0.52 2.33 11.69
C TYR A 169 -0.52 3.72 11.05
N TRP A 170 -1.22 4.71 11.62
CA TRP A 170 -1.25 6.06 11.06
C TRP A 170 0.14 6.68 10.93
N THR A 171 1.06 6.39 11.86
CA THR A 171 2.44 6.87 11.78
C THR A 171 3.23 6.29 10.61
N GLN A 172 2.77 5.19 10.02
CA GLN A 172 3.38 4.53 8.86
C GLN A 172 2.65 4.85 7.55
N LEU A 173 1.35 5.16 7.63
CA LEU A 173 0.46 5.32 6.47
C LEU A 173 0.17 6.79 6.12
N ALA A 174 0.42 7.74 7.02
CA ALA A 174 0.21 9.15 6.73
C ALA A 174 1.16 9.63 5.63
N ARG A 175 0.63 10.46 4.72
CA ARG A 175 1.33 10.94 3.52
C ARG A 175 1.11 12.44 3.31
N THR A 176 2.04 13.08 2.62
CA THR A 176 1.97 14.46 2.14
C THR A 176 2.43 14.56 0.69
N THR A 177 1.96 15.56 -0.02
CA THR A 177 2.47 15.98 -1.34
C THR A 177 3.68 16.88 -1.21
#